data_AF-A0A2T3QMN5-F1
#
_entry.id   AF-A0A2T3QMN5-F1
#
_cell.length_a   1.000
_cell.length_b   1.000
_cell.length_c   1.000
_cell.angle_alpha   90.00
_cell.angle_beta   90.00
_cell.angle_gamma   90.00
#
_symmetry.space_group_name_H-M   'P 1'
#
loop_
_entity.id
_entity.type
_entity.pdbx_description
1 polymer ?
#
loop_
_entity_poly.entity_id
_entity_poly.type
_entity_poly.pdbx_seq_one_letter_code
_entity_poly.pdbx_strand_id
1 'polypeptide(L)'
;MAIEINVPDIGADEVEVTEILVSVGDKVEEEQSLITVEGDKASMEVPASQAGIVKEIKIAEGDKVSTGSLIMIFEAEGAATAAPAPAAEAAPVAASAPAAAAELKEVHVPDIGGDEVEVTEIMVSIGDSIEEEQSLLTVEGDKASMEVPAPFAGTLKEIKVATGDKVSTGSLIMIFEVAGSAPAAAPVAQAATPVATASAAKEVNVPDIGGDEVEVTEIMVAVGDTVEEEQSLITVEGDKASMEVPAPFVGTVKEIKIATGDKVSTGSLIMIFEVAGSAPVAAPVAQAAVPAPAAAPAPAATKAEAPAASSEFVENNEYSHASPVVRRLAREFGVNLAKVKGTGRKNRILKEDVQNFVKDALKRLESGAASGKGDGSALGLLPWPKVDFSKFGETEVQPLSRIKKISGANLHRNWVMIPHVTQWDNADITALEAFRKEQNAIEAKKDTGMKITPLVFIMKAAAKALEAFPAFNSSLSEDGESLILKKYVNIGIAVDTPNGLVVPVFKDVNKKGIYELSAELAEVSKKARAGKLTAADMQGGCFTISSLGGIGGTAFTPIVNAPEVGILGVSKSEMKPVWNGKEFEARLQLPLSLSYDHRVIDGAEGARFITYLNGCLSDIRRLVL
;
A
#
# COMPACT_ATOMS: atom_id res chain seq x y z
N MET A 1 28.80 51.18 -15.98
CA MET A 1 29.59 50.03 -16.50
C MET A 1 28.61 49.02 -17.02
N ALA A 2 28.84 48.43 -18.19
CA ALA A 2 27.99 47.37 -18.69
C ALA A 2 28.25 46.06 -17.92
N ILE A 3 27.17 45.41 -17.49
CA ILE A 3 27.15 44.07 -16.89
C ILE A 3 26.33 43.20 -17.84
N GLU A 4 26.88 42.04 -18.22
CA GLU A 4 26.18 41.05 -19.03
C GLU A 4 25.47 40.06 -18.09
N ILE A 5 24.14 39.92 -18.25
CA ILE A 5 23.28 39.01 -17.49
C ILE A 5 22.95 37.82 -18.38
N ASN A 6 23.45 36.64 -18.01
CA ASN A 6 23.30 35.42 -18.78
C ASN A 6 22.32 34.45 -18.11
N VAL A 7 21.71 33.56 -18.90
CA VAL A 7 20.85 32.47 -18.41
C VAL A 7 21.64 31.62 -17.41
N PRO A 8 21.19 31.48 -16.15
CA PRO A 8 21.81 30.59 -15.17
C PRO A 8 21.61 29.12 -15.57
N ASP A 9 22.14 28.17 -14.79
CA ASP A 9 21.92 26.75 -15.09
C ASP A 9 20.46 26.35 -14.79
N ILE A 10 19.67 26.24 -15.86
CA ILE A 10 18.25 25.86 -15.84
C ILE A 10 18.04 24.35 -15.93
N GLY A 11 19.10 23.53 -15.95
CA GLY A 11 19.02 22.07 -15.89
C GLY A 11 18.44 21.38 -17.14
N ALA A 12 18.23 22.13 -18.22
CA ALA A 12 17.79 21.66 -19.55
C ALA A 12 18.61 22.37 -20.64
N ASP A 13 18.82 21.70 -21.77
CA ASP A 13 19.73 22.21 -22.83
C ASP A 13 19.16 23.43 -23.58
N GLU A 14 17.84 23.53 -23.73
CA GLU A 14 17.15 24.61 -24.43
C GLU A 14 15.71 24.77 -23.90
N VAL A 15 15.27 26.02 -23.64
CA VAL A 15 13.98 26.37 -23.00
C VAL A 15 13.41 27.63 -23.66
N GLU A 16 12.07 27.77 -23.73
CA GLU A 16 11.40 28.88 -24.44
C GLU A 16 10.99 30.02 -23.50
N VAL A 17 11.16 31.28 -23.93
CA VAL A 17 10.83 32.48 -23.14
C VAL A 17 9.34 32.83 -23.33
N THR A 18 8.54 32.77 -22.27
CA THR A 18 7.08 32.97 -22.36
C THR A 18 6.63 34.39 -22.03
N GLU A 19 7.33 35.11 -21.14
CA GLU A 19 7.01 36.49 -20.76
C GLU A 19 8.27 37.25 -20.30
N ILE A 20 8.41 38.52 -20.69
CA ILE A 20 9.53 39.37 -20.27
C ILE A 20 9.04 40.42 -19.25
N LEU A 21 9.46 40.24 -17.98
CA LEU A 21 8.90 40.94 -16.82
C LEU A 21 9.50 42.34 -16.56
N VAL A 22 10.48 42.78 -17.37
CA VAL A 22 11.16 44.08 -17.23
C VAL A 22 11.34 44.79 -18.57
N SER A 23 11.21 46.12 -18.59
CA SER A 23 11.41 46.96 -19.78
C SER A 23 12.80 47.60 -19.83
N VAL A 24 13.25 47.97 -21.04
CA VAL A 24 14.47 48.77 -21.21
C VAL A 24 14.29 50.14 -20.55
N GLY A 25 15.15 50.44 -19.58
CA GLY A 25 15.09 51.63 -18.73
C GLY A 25 14.63 51.37 -17.29
N ASP A 26 14.10 50.19 -16.99
CA ASP A 26 13.68 49.84 -15.62
C ASP A 26 14.88 49.62 -14.71
N LYS A 27 14.70 49.97 -13.43
CA LYS A 27 15.65 49.67 -12.35
C LYS A 27 15.28 48.35 -11.69
N VAL A 28 16.25 47.45 -11.63
CA VAL A 28 16.14 46.08 -11.14
C VAL A 28 17.01 45.93 -9.90
N GLU A 29 16.50 45.26 -8.87
CA GLU A 29 17.24 44.87 -7.66
C GLU A 29 17.80 43.44 -7.77
N GLU A 30 18.77 43.10 -6.92
CA GLU A 30 19.39 41.76 -6.92
C GLU A 30 18.35 40.70 -6.50
N GLU A 31 18.37 39.53 -7.14
CA GLU A 31 17.37 38.46 -7.04
C GLU A 31 15.96 38.76 -7.63
N GLN A 32 15.71 39.93 -8.23
CA GLN A 32 14.42 40.26 -8.87
C GLN A 32 14.22 39.51 -10.21
N SER A 33 13.05 38.89 -10.42
CA SER A 33 12.69 38.16 -11.65
C SER A 33 12.74 39.03 -12.92
N LEU A 34 13.32 38.49 -14.00
CA LEU A 34 13.54 39.17 -15.28
C LEU A 34 12.69 38.62 -16.44
N ILE A 35 12.61 37.30 -16.53
CA ILE A 35 11.86 36.58 -17.56
C ILE A 35 11.24 35.33 -16.95
N THR A 36 10.09 34.94 -17.49
CA THR A 36 9.50 33.62 -17.30
C THR A 36 9.93 32.74 -18.48
N VAL A 37 10.44 31.55 -18.18
CA VAL A 37 10.80 30.54 -19.20
C VAL A 37 10.04 29.25 -18.93
N GLU A 38 9.55 28.59 -19.98
CA GLU A 38 8.78 27.34 -19.85
C GLU A 38 9.54 26.14 -20.40
N GLY A 39 9.86 25.22 -19.49
CA GLY A 39 10.43 23.92 -19.80
C GLY A 39 9.38 22.82 -19.68
N ASP A 40 9.63 21.69 -20.35
CA ASP A 40 8.86 20.44 -20.47
C ASP A 40 8.15 19.89 -19.21
N LYS A 41 8.42 20.43 -18.01
CA LYS A 41 7.82 20.02 -16.72
C LYS A 41 7.46 21.16 -15.77
N ALA A 42 7.84 22.42 -16.05
CA ALA A 42 7.53 23.59 -15.23
C ALA A 42 7.92 24.91 -15.93
N SER A 43 7.12 25.94 -15.73
CA SER A 43 7.54 27.34 -15.90
C SER A 43 8.45 27.75 -14.74
N MET A 44 9.52 28.51 -15.03
CA MET A 44 10.51 28.96 -14.05
C MET A 44 10.83 30.44 -14.29
N GLU A 45 10.90 31.23 -13.22
CA GLU A 45 11.36 32.63 -13.28
C GLU A 45 12.90 32.68 -13.19
N VAL A 46 13.53 33.51 -14.03
CA VAL A 46 14.97 33.75 -14.00
C VAL A 46 15.27 35.05 -13.22
N PRO A 47 15.91 34.99 -12.05
CA PRO A 47 16.22 36.17 -11.25
C PRO A 47 17.47 36.92 -11.73
N ALA A 48 17.51 38.22 -11.45
CA ALA A 48 18.64 39.10 -11.72
C ALA A 48 19.84 38.78 -10.83
N SER A 49 20.99 38.48 -11.44
CA SER A 49 22.22 38.16 -10.70
C SER A 49 22.95 39.38 -10.14
N GLN A 50 22.60 40.60 -10.55
CA GLN A 50 23.12 41.88 -10.03
C GLN A 50 22.07 42.99 -10.20
N ALA A 51 22.00 43.93 -9.25
CA ALA A 51 21.15 45.12 -9.37
C ALA A 51 21.70 46.13 -10.42
N GLY A 52 20.81 46.78 -11.18
CA GLY A 52 21.19 47.74 -12.22
C GLY A 52 20.01 48.33 -12.99
N ILE A 53 20.29 49.06 -14.06
CA ILE A 53 19.28 49.58 -14.99
C ILE A 53 19.36 48.78 -16.30
N VAL A 54 18.23 48.22 -16.76
CA VAL A 54 18.17 47.44 -18.01
C VAL A 54 18.45 48.35 -19.20
N LYS A 55 19.52 48.08 -19.95
CA LYS A 55 19.96 48.93 -21.07
C LYS A 55 19.66 48.34 -22.45
N GLU A 56 19.69 47.02 -22.56
CA GLU A 56 19.42 46.27 -23.79
C GLU A 56 18.90 44.89 -23.42
N ILE A 57 17.77 44.48 -23.99
CA ILE A 57 17.21 43.12 -23.90
C ILE A 57 17.51 42.44 -25.25
N LYS A 58 18.06 41.23 -25.25
CA LYS A 58 18.59 40.55 -26.46
C LYS A 58 17.79 39.32 -26.91
N ILE A 59 16.62 39.14 -26.32
CA ILE A 59 15.70 38.03 -26.54
C ILE A 59 14.27 38.61 -26.64
N ALA A 60 13.41 37.93 -27.39
CA ALA A 60 11.99 38.21 -27.51
C ALA A 60 11.14 37.10 -26.85
N GLU A 61 9.86 37.38 -26.68
CA GLU A 61 8.87 36.36 -26.29
C GLU A 61 8.73 35.34 -27.44
N GLY A 62 8.84 34.05 -27.11
CA GLY A 62 8.96 32.95 -28.06
C GLY A 62 10.38 32.60 -28.51
N ASP A 63 11.42 33.31 -28.06
CA ASP A 63 12.81 32.89 -28.34
C ASP A 63 13.21 31.68 -27.48
N LYS A 64 14.05 30.82 -28.07
CA LYS A 64 14.68 29.69 -27.36
C LYS A 64 16.03 30.06 -26.81
N VAL A 65 16.23 29.81 -25.53
CA VAL A 65 17.44 30.15 -24.78
C VAL A 65 18.08 28.92 -24.15
N SER A 66 19.40 28.88 -24.13
CA SER A 66 20.20 27.80 -23.52
C SER A 66 21.09 28.34 -22.40
N THR A 67 21.46 27.49 -21.44
CA THR A 67 22.30 27.84 -20.29
C THR A 67 23.55 28.64 -20.72
N GLY A 68 23.74 29.83 -20.14
CA GLY A 68 24.84 30.75 -20.47
C GLY A 68 24.57 31.72 -21.63
N SER A 69 23.42 31.66 -22.30
CA SER A 69 23.01 32.67 -23.32
C SER A 69 22.86 34.06 -22.70
N LEU A 70 23.14 35.13 -23.46
CA LEU A 70 23.04 36.52 -22.98
C LEU A 70 21.58 37.02 -23.03
N ILE A 71 20.95 37.22 -21.87
CA ILE A 71 19.57 37.71 -21.73
C ILE A 71 19.53 39.23 -21.94
N MET A 72 20.30 39.95 -21.11
CA MET A 72 20.21 41.40 -20.95
C MET A 72 21.58 42.02 -20.67
N ILE A 73 21.73 43.28 -21.04
CA ILE A 73 22.86 44.13 -20.62
C ILE A 73 22.35 45.19 -19.65
N PHE A 74 22.91 45.21 -18.45
CA PHE A 74 22.61 46.18 -17.40
C PHE A 74 23.67 47.28 -17.37
N GLU A 75 23.28 48.51 -17.04
CA GLU A 75 24.21 49.56 -16.65
C GLU A 75 24.24 49.66 -15.11
N ALA A 76 25.40 49.39 -14.51
CA ALA A 76 25.61 49.57 -13.07
C ALA A 76 25.44 51.05 -12.68
N GLU A 77 24.62 51.34 -11.67
CA GLU A 77 24.26 52.70 -11.22
C GLU A 77 25.41 53.39 -10.44
N GLY A 78 26.53 53.64 -11.13
CA GLY A 78 27.49 54.66 -10.75
C GLY A 78 26.88 56.05 -10.96
N ALA A 79 27.04 56.94 -9.98
CA ALA A 79 26.21 58.14 -9.85
C ALA A 79 26.08 59.04 -11.10
N ALA A 80 24.81 59.30 -11.44
CA ALA A 80 24.24 60.47 -12.13
C ALA A 80 24.00 60.47 -13.67
N THR A 81 22.79 60.95 -14.00
CA THR A 81 22.33 61.69 -15.21
C THR A 81 21.92 60.99 -16.52
N ALA A 82 20.58 61.06 -16.77
CA ALA A 82 19.88 61.43 -18.02
C ALA A 82 19.40 60.35 -19.04
N ALA A 83 18.23 60.63 -19.62
CA ALA A 83 17.43 59.86 -20.61
C ALA A 83 17.56 60.51 -22.04
N PRO A 84 16.84 60.12 -23.15
CA PRO A 84 15.67 59.22 -23.31
C PRO A 84 15.68 58.27 -24.57
N ALA A 85 14.51 57.74 -24.99
CA ALA A 85 14.20 56.79 -26.09
C ALA A 85 14.02 57.48 -27.51
N PRO A 86 13.45 56.89 -28.63
CA PRO A 86 12.83 55.54 -28.89
C PRO A 86 12.98 54.88 -30.34
N ALA A 87 12.34 53.69 -30.54
CA ALA A 87 11.60 53.17 -31.74
C ALA A 87 12.24 52.44 -33.01
N ALA A 88 11.49 51.42 -33.51
CA ALA A 88 11.35 50.86 -34.91
C ALA A 88 12.46 49.94 -35.53
N GLU A 89 12.28 49.02 -36.53
CA GLU A 89 11.12 48.49 -37.33
C GLU A 89 11.41 47.18 -38.16
N ALA A 90 10.36 46.51 -38.71
CA ALA A 90 10.28 45.67 -39.97
C ALA A 90 10.71 44.17 -40.06
N ALA A 91 10.25 43.46 -41.13
CA ALA A 91 10.34 41.99 -41.46
C ALA A 91 10.64 41.73 -42.99
N PRO A 92 10.14 40.75 -43.83
CA PRO A 92 9.23 39.56 -43.71
C PRO A 92 9.52 38.28 -44.63
N VAL A 93 8.54 37.32 -44.75
CA VAL A 93 8.23 36.26 -45.80
C VAL A 93 9.20 35.07 -46.16
N ALA A 94 8.79 33.87 -46.70
CA ALA A 94 7.52 33.07 -46.78
C ALA A 94 7.63 31.65 -47.47
N ALA A 95 6.63 30.75 -47.24
CA ALA A 95 6.09 29.63 -48.09
C ALA A 95 6.93 28.32 -48.36
N SER A 96 6.41 27.12 -48.74
CA SER A 96 5.08 26.60 -49.21
C SER A 96 4.90 25.05 -49.00
N ALA A 97 3.70 24.47 -49.27
CA ALA A 97 3.30 23.05 -49.02
C ALA A 97 3.11 22.17 -50.30
N PRO A 98 2.75 20.86 -50.21
CA PRO A 98 1.34 20.41 -50.37
C PRO A 98 0.93 19.11 -49.58
N ALA A 99 -0.32 18.62 -49.73
CA ALA A 99 -0.92 17.56 -48.90
C ALA A 99 -1.85 16.54 -49.63
N ALA A 100 -2.17 15.42 -48.97
CA ALA A 100 -3.23 14.42 -49.24
C ALA A 100 -3.32 13.43 -48.04
N ALA A 101 -4.43 12.78 -47.67
CA ALA A 101 -5.87 12.96 -47.92
C ALA A 101 -6.63 12.27 -46.75
N ALA A 102 -7.82 12.72 -46.36
CA ALA A 102 -8.44 12.35 -45.07
C ALA A 102 -9.92 11.90 -45.17
N GLU A 103 -10.46 11.38 -44.05
CA GLU A 103 -11.69 10.58 -43.96
C GLU A 103 -12.58 11.10 -42.82
N LEU A 104 -13.87 11.35 -43.06
CA LEU A 104 -14.76 11.96 -42.05
C LEU A 104 -15.38 10.92 -41.11
N LYS A 105 -15.36 11.20 -39.80
CA LYS A 105 -16.03 10.42 -38.75
C LYS A 105 -16.89 11.34 -37.87
N GLU A 106 -18.02 10.81 -37.43
CA GLU A 106 -19.04 11.54 -36.67
C GLU A 106 -18.90 11.22 -35.18
N VAL A 107 -18.98 12.25 -34.32
CA VAL A 107 -18.88 12.13 -32.85
C VAL A 107 -20.26 12.27 -32.24
N HIS A 108 -20.63 11.30 -31.39
CA HIS A 108 -21.93 11.20 -30.73
C HIS A 108 -21.79 11.30 -29.21
N VAL A 109 -22.85 11.75 -28.52
CA VAL A 109 -22.93 11.78 -27.05
C VAL A 109 -22.73 10.35 -26.51
N PRO A 110 -21.74 10.11 -25.61
CA PRO A 110 -21.55 8.83 -24.93
C PRO A 110 -22.77 8.41 -24.09
N ASP A 111 -22.74 7.22 -23.48
CA ASP A 111 -23.85 6.80 -22.61
C ASP A 111 -23.83 7.53 -21.26
N ILE A 112 -24.60 8.61 -21.21
CA ILE A 112 -24.80 9.49 -20.05
C ILE A 112 -25.74 8.91 -18.98
N GLY A 113 -26.18 7.64 -19.12
CA GLY A 113 -26.92 6.96 -18.05
C GLY A 113 -28.44 7.21 -18.05
N GLY A 114 -29.01 7.65 -19.18
CA GLY A 114 -30.43 7.44 -19.47
C GLY A 114 -31.44 8.49 -18.99
N ASP A 115 -31.17 9.78 -19.21
CA ASP A 115 -32.19 10.85 -19.35
C ASP A 115 -31.63 11.99 -20.24
N GLU A 116 -32.45 12.98 -20.62
CA GLU A 116 -32.01 14.14 -21.44
C GLU A 116 -31.22 15.18 -20.63
N VAL A 117 -30.17 15.76 -21.22
CA VAL A 117 -29.25 16.70 -20.54
C VAL A 117 -29.01 17.95 -21.40
N GLU A 118 -28.80 19.11 -20.76
CA GLU A 118 -28.60 20.41 -21.43
C GLU A 118 -27.11 20.75 -21.60
N VAL A 119 -26.73 21.29 -22.78
CA VAL A 119 -25.36 21.74 -23.08
C VAL A 119 -25.14 23.16 -22.56
N THR A 120 -24.22 23.34 -21.62
CA THR A 120 -23.99 24.63 -20.95
C THR A 120 -22.90 25.47 -21.61
N GLU A 121 -21.86 24.84 -22.17
CA GLU A 121 -20.78 25.53 -22.90
C GLU A 121 -20.14 24.61 -23.95
N ILE A 122 -19.67 25.19 -25.06
CA ILE A 122 -18.96 24.51 -26.15
C ILE A 122 -17.58 25.16 -26.26
N MET A 123 -16.51 24.38 -26.08
CA MET A 123 -15.16 24.90 -25.83
C MET A 123 -14.24 24.88 -27.06
N VAL A 124 -14.79 24.59 -28.25
CA VAL A 124 -14.06 24.29 -29.48
C VAL A 124 -14.70 24.97 -30.70
N SER A 125 -13.89 25.38 -31.68
CA SER A 125 -14.32 26.10 -32.88
C SER A 125 -14.23 25.27 -34.17
N ILE A 126 -14.98 25.66 -35.19
CA ILE A 126 -14.91 25.03 -36.52
C ILE A 126 -13.58 25.38 -37.17
N GLY A 127 -12.76 24.36 -37.44
CA GLY A 127 -11.41 24.46 -38.00
C GLY A 127 -10.30 24.04 -37.04
N ASP A 128 -10.59 23.87 -35.75
CA ASP A 128 -9.59 23.49 -34.75
C ASP A 128 -9.09 22.05 -34.95
N SER A 129 -7.81 21.83 -34.65
CA SER A 129 -7.22 20.48 -34.56
C SER A 129 -7.24 20.03 -33.12
N ILE A 130 -7.86 18.89 -32.85
CA ILE A 130 -8.18 18.42 -31.50
C ILE A 130 -7.47 17.10 -31.22
N GLU A 131 -6.92 16.95 -30.02
CA GLU A 131 -6.19 15.76 -29.59
C GLU A 131 -7.10 14.75 -28.86
N GLU A 132 -6.60 13.53 -28.62
CA GLU A 132 -7.37 12.50 -27.91
C GLU A 132 -7.61 12.91 -26.45
N GLU A 133 -8.81 12.62 -25.94
CA GLU A 133 -9.29 12.96 -24.59
C GLU A 133 -9.51 14.46 -24.31
N GLN A 134 -9.26 15.38 -25.26
CA GLN A 134 -9.49 16.82 -25.09
C GLN A 134 -11.00 17.16 -24.97
N SER A 135 -11.39 17.95 -23.95
CA SER A 135 -12.79 18.33 -23.69
C SER A 135 -13.42 19.14 -24.84
N LEU A 136 -14.56 18.67 -25.38
CA LEU A 136 -15.28 19.32 -26.49
C LEU A 136 -16.37 20.28 -26.01
N LEU A 137 -17.14 19.86 -24.99
CA LEU A 137 -18.27 20.59 -24.44
C LEU A 137 -18.60 20.13 -23.02
N THR A 138 -19.36 20.95 -22.32
CA THR A 138 -19.82 20.71 -20.95
C THR A 138 -21.34 20.56 -20.93
N VAL A 139 -21.82 19.55 -20.19
CA VAL A 139 -23.25 19.24 -20.01
C VAL A 139 -23.59 19.16 -18.52
N GLU A 140 -24.77 19.64 -18.14
CA GLU A 140 -25.20 19.68 -16.73
C GLU A 140 -26.43 18.78 -16.48
N GLY A 141 -26.21 17.68 -15.75
CA GLY A 141 -27.27 16.80 -15.25
C GLY A 141 -27.61 17.09 -13.79
N ASP A 142 -28.81 16.69 -13.36
CA ASP A 142 -29.46 16.97 -12.04
C ASP A 142 -28.61 16.67 -10.77
N LYS A 143 -27.42 16.08 -10.90
CA LYS A 143 -26.50 15.77 -9.78
C LYS A 143 -25.02 16.08 -10.04
N ALA A 144 -24.62 16.43 -11.27
CA ALA A 144 -23.26 16.80 -11.63
C ALA A 144 -23.18 17.43 -13.03
N SER A 145 -22.30 18.42 -13.19
CA SER A 145 -21.76 18.82 -14.48
C SER A 145 -20.72 17.78 -14.94
N MET A 146 -20.69 17.47 -16.24
CA MET A 146 -19.76 16.51 -16.84
C MET A 146 -19.24 17.06 -18.17
N GLU A 147 -17.95 16.88 -18.41
CA GLU A 147 -17.31 17.24 -19.70
C GLU A 147 -17.33 16.04 -20.64
N VAL A 148 -17.49 16.29 -21.94
CA VAL A 148 -17.46 15.26 -22.99
C VAL A 148 -16.12 15.34 -23.73
N PRO A 149 -15.18 14.39 -23.50
CA PRO A 149 -13.87 14.38 -24.15
C PRO A 149 -13.93 13.85 -25.59
N ALA A 150 -12.95 14.26 -26.41
CA ALA A 150 -12.80 13.84 -27.79
C ALA A 150 -12.40 12.35 -27.90
N PRO A 151 -13.18 11.50 -28.60
CA PRO A 151 -12.93 10.06 -28.66
C PRO A 151 -11.88 9.65 -29.72
N PHE A 152 -11.34 10.59 -30.48
CA PHE A 152 -10.21 10.40 -31.42
C PHE A 152 -9.65 11.77 -31.88
N ALA A 153 -8.36 11.82 -32.19
CA ALA A 153 -7.65 13.07 -32.51
C ALA A 153 -7.81 13.44 -33.99
N GLY A 154 -8.33 14.63 -34.31
CA GLY A 154 -8.58 15.07 -35.69
C GLY A 154 -9.03 16.52 -35.83
N THR A 155 -9.17 16.98 -37.07
CA THR A 155 -9.62 18.36 -37.36
C THR A 155 -11.15 18.45 -37.36
N LEU A 156 -11.70 19.38 -36.57
CA LEU A 156 -13.15 19.59 -36.40
C LEU A 156 -13.70 20.41 -37.59
N LYS A 157 -14.60 19.81 -38.38
CA LYS A 157 -15.10 20.38 -39.64
C LYS A 157 -16.52 20.94 -39.57
N GLU A 158 -17.35 20.48 -38.65
CA GLU A 158 -18.73 20.95 -38.46
C GLU A 158 -19.22 20.72 -37.02
N ILE A 159 -19.84 21.72 -36.40
CA ILE A 159 -20.53 21.64 -35.09
C ILE A 159 -22.04 21.72 -35.34
N LYS A 160 -22.85 20.84 -34.74
CA LYS A 160 -24.30 20.72 -35.01
C LYS A 160 -25.23 20.97 -33.82
N VAL A 161 -24.67 21.40 -32.70
CA VAL A 161 -25.39 21.69 -31.44
C VAL A 161 -25.07 23.11 -31.00
N ALA A 162 -26.04 23.83 -30.46
CA ALA A 162 -25.86 25.17 -29.91
C ALA A 162 -25.91 25.16 -28.37
N THR A 163 -25.37 26.21 -27.75
CA THR A 163 -25.41 26.38 -26.29
C THR A 163 -26.86 26.54 -25.80
N GLY A 164 -27.28 25.69 -24.86
CA GLY A 164 -28.65 25.58 -24.37
C GLY A 164 -29.52 24.51 -25.05
N ASP A 165 -29.01 23.76 -26.04
CA ASP A 165 -29.75 22.64 -26.62
C ASP A 165 -29.79 21.41 -25.68
N LYS A 166 -30.86 20.62 -25.79
CA LYS A 166 -31.02 19.32 -25.12
C LYS A 166 -30.47 18.21 -25.99
N VAL A 167 -29.63 17.36 -25.40
CA VAL A 167 -29.02 16.19 -26.05
C VAL A 167 -29.32 14.91 -25.27
N SER A 168 -29.38 13.80 -25.98
CA SER A 168 -29.61 12.45 -25.45
C SER A 168 -28.52 11.48 -25.91
N THR A 169 -28.32 10.37 -25.19
CA THR A 169 -27.35 9.31 -25.53
C THR A 169 -27.40 8.96 -27.03
N GLY A 170 -26.26 9.05 -27.72
CA GLY A 170 -26.16 8.77 -29.17
C GLY A 170 -26.56 9.92 -30.11
N SER A 171 -26.92 11.11 -29.60
CA SER A 171 -27.11 12.31 -30.44
C SER A 171 -25.80 12.72 -31.11
N LEU A 172 -25.83 13.13 -32.38
CA LEU A 172 -24.63 13.53 -33.13
C LEU A 172 -24.26 14.99 -32.82
N ILE A 173 -23.02 15.22 -32.38
CA ILE A 173 -22.54 16.52 -31.88
C ILE A 173 -21.74 17.27 -32.96
N MET A 174 -20.72 16.60 -33.50
CA MET A 174 -19.64 17.19 -34.30
C MET A 174 -19.15 16.20 -35.35
N ILE A 175 -18.55 16.71 -36.44
CA ILE A 175 -17.92 15.90 -37.49
C ILE A 175 -16.45 16.29 -37.63
N PHE A 176 -15.59 15.28 -37.61
CA PHE A 176 -14.13 15.36 -37.57
C PHE A 176 -13.50 14.58 -38.73
N GLU A 177 -12.22 14.83 -39.02
CA GLU A 177 -11.50 14.16 -40.11
C GLU A 177 -10.27 13.39 -39.61
N VAL A 178 -10.23 12.07 -39.86
CA VAL A 178 -9.29 11.07 -39.32
C VAL A 178 -9.21 9.81 -40.19
N ALA A 179 -8.02 9.45 -40.67
CA ALA A 179 -7.80 8.20 -41.42
C ALA A 179 -7.95 6.93 -40.54
N GLY A 180 -8.44 5.82 -41.09
CA GLY A 180 -8.58 4.54 -40.38
C GLY A 180 -8.06 3.29 -41.11
N SER A 181 -7.97 2.16 -40.38
CA SER A 181 -7.85 0.79 -40.91
C SER A 181 -8.16 -0.26 -39.82
N ALA A 182 -8.50 -1.51 -40.19
CA ALA A 182 -9.04 -2.55 -39.28
C ALA A 182 -8.63 -4.02 -39.68
N PRO A 183 -9.34 -5.14 -39.34
CA PRO A 183 -8.81 -6.11 -38.35
C PRO A 183 -8.81 -7.64 -38.72
N ALA A 184 -8.21 -8.49 -37.86
CA ALA A 184 -8.16 -9.98 -37.87
C ALA A 184 -7.64 -10.55 -36.51
N ALA A 185 -7.73 -11.82 -36.05
CA ALA A 185 -8.54 -13.03 -36.34
C ALA A 185 -8.37 -14.09 -35.18
N ALA A 186 -8.81 -15.36 -35.32
CA ALA A 186 -8.80 -16.46 -34.30
C ALA A 186 -8.64 -17.87 -34.97
N PRO A 187 -8.95 -19.10 -34.42
CA PRO A 187 -9.12 -19.66 -33.04
C PRO A 187 -8.63 -21.17 -32.80
N VAL A 188 -8.99 -21.81 -31.64
CA VAL A 188 -9.10 -23.29 -31.26
C VAL A 188 -7.84 -24.23 -31.29
N ALA A 189 -7.73 -25.49 -30.78
CA ALA A 189 -8.57 -26.60 -30.17
C ALA A 189 -7.64 -27.67 -29.44
N GLN A 190 -8.02 -28.82 -28.81
CA GLN A 190 -9.13 -29.28 -27.92
C GLN A 190 -9.01 -30.82 -27.53
N ALA A 191 -9.18 -31.23 -26.24
CA ALA A 191 -9.51 -32.61 -25.69
C ALA A 191 -8.48 -33.80 -25.81
N ALA A 192 -8.52 -34.97 -25.10
CA ALA A 192 -9.12 -35.49 -23.82
C ALA A 192 -8.52 -36.89 -23.36
N THR A 193 -9.13 -37.58 -22.36
CA THR A 193 -8.73 -38.84 -21.61
C THR A 193 -9.51 -40.14 -22.07
N PRO A 194 -9.74 -41.31 -21.34
CA PRO A 194 -9.41 -41.86 -19.98
C PRO A 194 -9.18 -43.43 -19.75
N VAL A 195 -9.03 -43.89 -18.48
CA VAL A 195 -9.18 -45.27 -17.83
C VAL A 195 -8.23 -46.47 -18.20
N ALA A 196 -8.11 -47.62 -17.46
CA ALA A 196 -9.00 -48.38 -16.51
C ALA A 196 -8.30 -49.17 -15.35
N THR A 197 -8.99 -50.13 -14.68
CA THR A 197 -8.77 -50.63 -13.29
C THR A 197 -8.72 -52.17 -13.09
N ALA A 198 -8.14 -52.66 -11.96
CA ALA A 198 -8.52 -53.94 -11.29
C ALA A 198 -7.98 -54.09 -9.84
N SER A 199 -8.72 -54.82 -8.99
CA SER A 199 -8.43 -55.43 -7.65
C SER A 199 -7.06 -55.25 -6.96
N ALA A 200 -7.07 -54.97 -5.64
CA ALA A 200 -5.86 -54.89 -4.81
C ALA A 200 -6.03 -55.45 -3.37
N ALA A 201 -4.92 -55.87 -2.76
CA ALA A 201 -4.78 -55.89 -1.30
C ALA A 201 -4.79 -54.44 -0.79
N LYS A 202 -5.31 -54.17 0.42
CA LYS A 202 -5.48 -52.79 0.86
C LYS A 202 -4.24 -52.30 1.61
N GLU A 203 -3.33 -51.73 0.82
CA GLU A 203 -2.17 -50.98 1.28
C GLU A 203 -2.63 -49.79 2.14
N VAL A 204 -1.98 -49.58 3.29
CA VAL A 204 -2.16 -48.39 4.12
C VAL A 204 -0.99 -47.46 3.84
N ASN A 205 -1.27 -46.42 3.07
CA ASN A 205 -0.30 -45.41 2.67
C ASN A 205 -0.36 -44.20 3.61
N VAL A 206 0.75 -43.47 3.74
CA VAL A 206 0.80 -42.17 4.43
C VAL A 206 -0.22 -41.22 3.78
N PRO A 207 -1.14 -40.60 4.55
CA PRO A 207 -2.07 -39.59 4.05
C PRO A 207 -1.38 -38.37 3.42
N ASP A 208 -2.17 -37.40 2.94
CA ASP A 208 -1.63 -36.15 2.39
C ASP A 208 -1.00 -35.30 3.50
N ILE A 209 0.33 -35.43 3.63
CA ILE A 209 1.19 -34.72 4.59
C ILE A 209 1.68 -33.37 4.03
N GLY A 210 1.13 -32.90 2.90
CA GLY A 210 1.39 -31.54 2.43
C GLY A 210 2.66 -31.33 1.60
N GLY A 211 3.14 -32.36 0.90
CA GLY A 211 3.98 -32.17 -0.31
C GLY A 211 5.50 -32.29 -0.18
N ASP A 212 6.05 -32.62 0.98
CA ASP A 212 7.50 -32.87 1.19
C ASP A 212 7.75 -34.24 1.87
N GLU A 213 9.03 -34.66 1.99
CA GLU A 213 9.46 -35.85 2.75
C GLU A 213 9.53 -35.57 4.27
N VAL A 214 9.07 -36.53 5.07
CA VAL A 214 8.93 -36.42 6.54
C VAL A 214 9.51 -37.69 7.19
N GLU A 215 10.10 -37.58 8.39
CA GLU A 215 10.76 -38.70 9.08
C GLU A 215 9.82 -39.37 10.11
N VAL A 216 9.87 -40.71 10.20
CA VAL A 216 9.04 -41.51 11.11
C VAL A 216 9.70 -41.64 12.48
N THR A 217 9.08 -41.07 13.51
CA THR A 217 9.66 -41.00 14.87
C THR A 217 9.27 -42.18 15.76
N GLU A 218 8.06 -42.73 15.61
CA GLU A 218 7.59 -43.89 16.39
C GLU A 218 6.54 -44.72 15.64
N ILE A 219 6.47 -46.03 15.92
CA ILE A 219 5.52 -46.99 15.33
C ILE A 219 4.74 -47.65 16.47
N MET A 220 3.41 -47.54 16.43
CA MET A 220 2.54 -47.80 17.61
C MET A 220 1.77 -49.13 17.57
N VAL A 221 1.94 -49.95 16.51
CA VAL A 221 1.28 -51.25 16.33
C VAL A 221 2.26 -52.33 15.87
N ALA A 222 1.97 -53.61 16.19
CA ALA A 222 2.80 -54.75 15.83
C ALA A 222 2.19 -55.59 14.68
N VAL A 223 3.04 -56.39 14.02
CA VAL A 223 2.57 -57.37 13.02
C VAL A 223 1.70 -58.43 13.70
N GLY A 224 0.46 -58.56 13.25
CA GLY A 224 -0.56 -59.44 13.83
C GLY A 224 -1.62 -58.72 14.67
N ASP A 225 -1.44 -57.44 15.00
CA ASP A 225 -2.48 -56.67 15.69
C ASP A 225 -3.72 -56.46 14.80
N THR A 226 -4.88 -56.43 15.44
CA THR A 226 -6.15 -56.03 14.82
C THR A 226 -6.44 -54.61 15.24
N VAL A 227 -6.53 -53.70 14.27
CA VAL A 227 -6.59 -52.26 14.51
C VAL A 227 -8.00 -51.76 14.19
N GLU A 228 -8.55 -50.91 15.07
CA GLU A 228 -9.87 -50.31 14.90
C GLU A 228 -9.80 -49.02 14.04
N GLU A 229 -10.94 -48.55 13.55
CA GLU A 229 -11.01 -47.33 12.74
C GLU A 229 -10.61 -46.09 13.58
N GLU A 230 -9.86 -45.16 13.00
CA GLU A 230 -9.27 -43.97 13.65
C GLU A 230 -8.12 -44.22 14.66
N GLN A 231 -7.72 -45.47 14.95
CA GLN A 231 -6.62 -45.77 15.89
C GLN A 231 -5.23 -45.39 15.32
N SER A 232 -4.39 -44.66 16.08
CA SER A 232 -3.05 -44.22 15.65
C SER A 232 -2.09 -45.38 15.32
N LEU A 233 -1.43 -45.30 14.16
CA LEU A 233 -0.51 -46.31 13.62
C LEU A 233 0.97 -45.93 13.77
N ILE A 234 1.33 -44.70 13.38
CA ILE A 234 2.68 -44.15 13.41
C ILE A 234 2.66 -42.65 13.74
N THR A 235 3.78 -42.14 14.25
CA THR A 235 4.02 -40.71 14.46
C THR A 235 5.11 -40.24 13.50
N VAL A 236 4.90 -39.07 12.88
CA VAL A 236 5.82 -38.46 11.91
C VAL A 236 6.10 -37.00 12.25
N GLU A 237 7.32 -36.51 12.01
CA GLU A 237 7.75 -35.16 12.38
C GLU A 237 8.19 -34.33 11.16
N GLY A 238 7.43 -33.27 10.85
CA GLY A 238 7.74 -32.31 9.79
C GLY A 238 8.10 -30.93 10.34
N ASP A 239 8.68 -30.07 9.49
CA ASP A 239 9.27 -28.73 9.75
C ASP A 239 8.40 -27.75 10.60
N LYS A 240 7.12 -28.06 10.86
CA LYS A 240 6.19 -27.20 11.61
C LYS A 240 5.30 -27.93 12.63
N ALA A 241 5.25 -29.26 12.63
CA ALA A 241 4.46 -30.06 13.58
C ALA A 241 4.83 -31.55 13.53
N SER A 242 4.72 -32.22 14.67
CA SER A 242 4.55 -33.68 14.74
C SER A 242 3.08 -34.03 14.47
N MET A 243 2.82 -35.11 13.73
CA MET A 243 1.47 -35.56 13.36
C MET A 243 1.34 -37.07 13.54
N GLU A 244 0.22 -37.53 14.10
CA GLU A 244 -0.14 -38.95 14.17
C GLU A 244 -0.92 -39.37 12.92
N VAL A 245 -0.68 -40.60 12.45
CA VAL A 245 -1.37 -41.19 11.30
C VAL A 245 -2.41 -42.21 11.79
N PRO A 246 -3.72 -41.92 11.74
CA PRO A 246 -4.77 -42.84 12.18
C PRO A 246 -5.08 -43.94 11.14
N ALA A 247 -5.59 -45.08 11.62
CA ALA A 247 -5.96 -46.23 10.80
C ALA A 247 -7.22 -45.97 9.96
N PRO A 248 -7.14 -46.02 8.62
CA PRO A 248 -8.25 -45.61 7.74
C PRO A 248 -9.30 -46.71 7.48
N PHE A 249 -9.17 -47.90 8.06
CA PHE A 249 -10.14 -48.99 8.01
C PHE A 249 -9.77 -50.14 8.94
N VAL A 250 -10.78 -50.83 9.51
CA VAL A 250 -10.58 -52.01 10.37
C VAL A 250 -9.94 -53.18 9.60
N GLY A 251 -8.95 -53.82 10.21
CA GLY A 251 -8.33 -55.05 9.69
C GLY A 251 -7.13 -55.51 10.51
N THR A 252 -6.48 -56.59 10.07
CA THR A 252 -5.29 -57.15 10.73
C THR A 252 -4.02 -56.75 9.99
N VAL A 253 -3.01 -56.27 10.73
CA VAL A 253 -1.69 -55.88 10.21
C VAL A 253 -0.93 -57.13 9.79
N LYS A 254 -0.74 -57.32 8.48
CA LYS A 254 -0.09 -58.53 7.93
C LYS A 254 1.42 -58.36 7.71
N GLU A 255 1.85 -57.15 7.39
CA GLU A 255 3.25 -56.82 7.10
C GLU A 255 3.47 -55.31 7.35
N ILE A 256 4.48 -54.94 8.15
CA ILE A 256 4.95 -53.57 8.34
C ILE A 256 6.24 -53.41 7.52
N LYS A 257 6.37 -52.32 6.73
CA LYS A 257 7.47 -52.15 5.76
C LYS A 257 8.40 -50.98 6.02
N ILE A 258 8.29 -50.36 7.20
CA ILE A 258 9.01 -49.14 7.58
C ILE A 258 9.64 -49.35 8.96
N ALA A 259 10.86 -48.82 9.15
CA ALA A 259 11.57 -48.78 10.42
C ALA A 259 11.60 -47.36 11.01
N THR A 260 11.84 -47.27 12.32
CA THR A 260 11.99 -45.98 13.01
C THR A 260 13.19 -45.20 12.45
N GLY A 261 12.96 -43.97 12.00
CA GLY A 261 13.95 -43.12 11.33
C GLY A 261 13.94 -43.17 9.80
N ASP A 262 13.08 -43.96 9.16
CA ASP A 262 12.90 -43.92 7.70
C ASP A 262 12.18 -42.63 7.24
N LYS A 263 12.50 -42.19 6.01
CA LYS A 263 11.82 -41.08 5.34
C LYS A 263 10.61 -41.57 4.55
N VAL A 264 9.50 -40.88 4.72
CA VAL A 264 8.23 -41.15 4.03
C VAL A 264 7.70 -39.89 3.35
N SER A 265 7.14 -40.07 2.16
CA SER A 265 6.42 -39.04 1.40
C SER A 265 4.93 -39.37 1.31
N THR A 266 4.11 -38.40 0.91
CA THR A 266 2.65 -38.59 0.69
C THR A 266 2.41 -39.79 -0.24
N GLY A 267 1.63 -40.77 0.22
CA GLY A 267 1.37 -42.01 -0.52
C GLY A 267 2.40 -43.14 -0.30
N SER A 268 3.45 -42.96 0.51
CA SER A 268 4.39 -44.04 0.87
C SER A 268 3.68 -45.16 1.63
N LEU A 269 4.02 -46.42 1.35
CA LEU A 269 3.32 -47.61 1.87
C LEU A 269 3.85 -47.99 3.26
N ILE A 270 3.01 -47.84 4.30
CA ILE A 270 3.37 -48.11 5.70
C ILE A 270 3.23 -49.60 6.02
N MET A 271 2.03 -50.15 5.74
CA MET A 271 1.63 -51.49 6.15
C MET A 271 0.70 -52.11 5.10
N ILE A 272 0.65 -53.44 5.05
CA ILE A 272 -0.34 -54.19 4.27
C ILE A 272 -1.37 -54.80 5.23
N PHE A 273 -2.63 -54.45 5.01
CA PHE A 273 -3.78 -54.96 5.77
C PHE A 273 -4.56 -55.99 4.96
N GLU A 274 -5.06 -57.02 5.65
CA GLU A 274 -6.01 -57.98 5.08
C GLU A 274 -7.42 -57.68 5.60
N VAL A 275 -8.35 -57.42 4.67
CA VAL A 275 -9.72 -57.00 4.98
C VAL A 275 -10.70 -58.02 4.40
N ALA A 276 -11.47 -58.69 5.27
CA ALA A 276 -12.42 -59.72 4.86
C ALA A 276 -13.70 -59.10 4.27
N GLY A 277 -13.98 -59.36 2.99
CA GLY A 277 -15.22 -58.93 2.34
C GLY A 277 -16.44 -59.76 2.79
N SER A 278 -17.56 -59.08 3.07
CA SER A 278 -18.85 -59.73 3.38
C SER A 278 -20.01 -59.02 2.69
N ALA A 279 -21.10 -59.77 2.43
CA ALA A 279 -22.26 -59.34 1.64
C ALA A 279 -23.55 -59.36 2.51
N PRO A 280 -24.62 -58.63 2.12
CA PRO A 280 -25.61 -58.13 3.09
C PRO A 280 -26.88 -59.00 3.26
N VAL A 281 -27.46 -59.00 4.47
CA VAL A 281 -28.82 -59.50 4.76
C VAL A 281 -29.54 -58.67 5.83
N ALA A 282 -30.70 -58.12 5.45
CA ALA A 282 -31.95 -57.81 6.17
C ALA A 282 -31.99 -57.24 7.64
N ALA A 283 -33.16 -56.66 7.97
CA ALA A 283 -33.45 -55.97 9.24
C ALA A 283 -34.41 -56.76 10.16
N PRO A 284 -34.60 -56.30 11.41
CA PRO A 284 -35.89 -56.37 12.11
C PRO A 284 -36.45 -54.98 12.46
N VAL A 285 -37.59 -54.93 13.17
CA VAL A 285 -38.44 -53.74 13.31
C VAL A 285 -38.73 -53.30 14.76
N ALA A 286 -38.89 -51.99 14.92
CA ALA A 286 -39.78 -51.26 15.84
C ALA A 286 -39.87 -51.64 17.34
N GLN A 287 -39.65 -50.61 18.19
CA GLN A 287 -40.51 -50.37 19.37
C GLN A 287 -40.71 -48.86 19.57
N ALA A 288 -41.76 -48.46 20.29
CA ALA A 288 -42.23 -47.07 20.39
C ALA A 288 -42.26 -46.55 21.84
N ALA A 289 -42.23 -45.22 21.99
CA ALA A 289 -42.52 -44.50 23.23
C ALA A 289 -43.44 -43.30 22.92
N VAL A 290 -44.30 -42.93 23.88
CA VAL A 290 -45.33 -41.86 23.75
C VAL A 290 -45.07 -40.69 24.73
N PRO A 291 -45.58 -39.48 24.45
CA PRO A 291 -45.00 -38.23 24.99
C PRO A 291 -45.79 -37.60 26.16
N ALA A 292 -45.14 -36.65 26.85
CA ALA A 292 -45.75 -35.62 27.70
C ALA A 292 -44.77 -34.43 27.86
N PRO A 293 -45.22 -33.23 28.28
CA PRO A 293 -46.16 -32.38 27.53
C PRO A 293 -45.61 -30.94 27.31
N ALA A 294 -46.31 -30.15 26.49
CA ALA A 294 -45.88 -28.78 26.15
C ALA A 294 -46.18 -27.73 27.25
N ALA A 295 -45.37 -26.68 27.30
CA ALA A 295 -45.66 -25.43 27.99
C ALA A 295 -45.93 -24.31 26.96
N ALA A 296 -46.92 -23.45 27.24
CA ALA A 296 -47.33 -22.35 26.36
C ALA A 296 -46.59 -21.03 26.69
N PRO A 297 -46.45 -20.09 25.73
CA PRO A 297 -45.52 -18.97 25.85
C PRO A 297 -46.06 -17.76 26.63
N ALA A 298 -45.15 -16.97 27.18
CA ALA A 298 -45.39 -15.57 27.58
C ALA A 298 -44.94 -14.60 26.47
N PRO A 299 -45.64 -13.48 26.20
CA PRO A 299 -45.28 -12.58 25.11
C PRO A 299 -43.98 -11.80 25.37
N ALA A 300 -43.10 -11.74 24.38
CA ALA A 300 -41.91 -10.90 24.41
C ALA A 300 -42.24 -9.44 24.02
N ALA A 301 -41.56 -8.48 24.65
CA ALA A 301 -41.61 -7.08 24.22
C ALA A 301 -40.74 -6.86 22.97
N THR A 302 -41.21 -6.02 22.04
CA THR A 302 -40.50 -5.68 20.81
C THR A 302 -39.22 -4.89 21.11
N LYS A 303 -38.07 -5.49 20.79
CA LYS A 303 -36.77 -4.82 20.71
C LYS A 303 -36.49 -4.52 19.24
N ALA A 304 -36.02 -3.31 18.92
CA ALA A 304 -35.66 -2.94 17.56
C ALA A 304 -34.42 -3.72 17.09
N GLU A 305 -34.43 -4.18 15.84
CA GLU A 305 -33.30 -4.85 15.20
C GLU A 305 -32.32 -3.81 14.60
N ALA A 306 -31.03 -4.05 14.81
CA ALA A 306 -29.98 -3.53 13.94
C ALA A 306 -29.97 -4.37 12.65
N PRO A 307 -29.48 -3.86 11.50
CA PRO A 307 -29.53 -4.58 10.23
C PRO A 307 -28.74 -5.89 10.32
N ALA A 308 -29.46 -7.02 10.25
CA ALA A 308 -28.86 -8.33 10.17
C ALA A 308 -28.10 -8.47 8.84
N ALA A 309 -26.89 -9.04 8.89
CA ALA A 309 -26.15 -9.39 7.68
C ALA A 309 -26.98 -10.38 6.85
N SER A 310 -27.24 -10.03 5.59
CA SER A 310 -28.11 -10.82 4.72
C SER A 310 -27.47 -12.17 4.39
N SER A 311 -27.99 -13.24 5.00
CA SER A 311 -27.67 -14.61 4.60
C SER A 311 -28.24 -14.87 3.20
N GLU A 312 -27.41 -14.69 2.16
CA GLU A 312 -27.77 -14.84 0.74
C GLU A 312 -28.05 -16.29 0.30
N PHE A 313 -28.90 -17.02 1.03
CA PHE A 313 -29.62 -18.14 0.44
C PHE A 313 -30.76 -17.60 -0.43
N VAL A 314 -30.39 -17.05 -1.59
CA VAL A 314 -31.34 -16.74 -2.67
C VAL A 314 -31.92 -18.07 -3.15
N GLU A 315 -33.16 -18.37 -2.78
CA GLU A 315 -33.80 -19.61 -3.23
C GLU A 315 -33.96 -19.60 -4.75
N ASN A 316 -33.49 -20.67 -5.37
CA ASN A 316 -33.07 -20.65 -6.76
C ASN A 316 -34.26 -20.78 -7.73
N ASN A 317 -34.72 -19.64 -8.23
CA ASN A 317 -35.78 -19.51 -9.24
C ASN A 317 -35.36 -19.95 -10.65
N GLU A 318 -34.07 -20.14 -10.94
CA GLU A 318 -33.65 -20.71 -12.21
C GLU A 318 -33.75 -22.24 -12.24
N TYR A 319 -34.00 -22.78 -13.44
CA TYR A 319 -34.27 -24.21 -13.63
C TYR A 319 -32.98 -25.05 -13.66
N SER A 320 -32.20 -25.04 -12.57
CA SER A 320 -31.02 -25.91 -12.43
C SER A 320 -31.40 -27.38 -12.56
N HIS A 321 -30.78 -28.09 -13.51
CA HIS A 321 -31.07 -29.49 -13.83
C HIS A 321 -30.49 -30.44 -12.76
N ALA A 322 -31.13 -30.47 -11.59
CA ALA A 322 -30.74 -31.25 -10.41
C ALA A 322 -31.89 -32.13 -9.93
N SER A 323 -31.59 -33.31 -9.38
CA SER A 323 -32.61 -34.20 -8.81
C SER A 323 -33.15 -33.68 -7.47
N PRO A 324 -34.33 -34.13 -6.98
CA PRO A 324 -34.85 -33.70 -5.68
C PRO A 324 -33.92 -34.01 -4.49
N VAL A 325 -33.12 -35.09 -4.59
CA VAL A 325 -32.13 -35.46 -3.57
C VAL A 325 -30.96 -34.47 -3.56
N VAL A 326 -30.44 -34.11 -4.74
CA VAL A 326 -29.37 -33.11 -4.88
C VAL A 326 -29.86 -31.71 -4.47
N ARG A 327 -31.12 -31.36 -4.77
CA ARG A 327 -31.77 -30.12 -4.32
C ARG A 327 -31.93 -30.06 -2.79
N ARG A 328 -32.20 -31.19 -2.13
CA ARG A 328 -32.22 -31.25 -0.65
C ARG A 328 -30.81 -31.06 -0.08
N LEU A 329 -29.84 -31.83 -0.57
CA LEU A 329 -28.44 -31.80 -0.10
C LEU A 329 -27.81 -30.42 -0.28
N ALA A 330 -28.10 -29.72 -1.38
CA ALA A 330 -27.65 -28.36 -1.60
C ALA A 330 -28.25 -27.37 -0.58
N ARG A 331 -29.52 -27.53 -0.18
CA ARG A 331 -30.12 -26.72 0.90
C ARG A 331 -29.53 -27.08 2.27
N GLU A 332 -29.24 -28.36 2.54
CA GLU A 332 -28.57 -28.83 3.77
C GLU A 332 -27.16 -28.23 3.93
N PHE A 333 -26.42 -28.01 2.84
CA PHE A 333 -25.11 -27.35 2.84
C PHE A 333 -25.14 -25.84 2.51
N GLY A 334 -26.32 -25.20 2.38
CA GLY A 334 -26.45 -23.79 2.01
C GLY A 334 -25.97 -23.42 0.59
N VAL A 335 -25.73 -24.41 -0.28
CA VAL A 335 -25.15 -24.23 -1.62
C VAL A 335 -26.22 -23.78 -2.63
N ASN A 336 -26.00 -22.63 -3.26
CA ASN A 336 -26.81 -22.21 -4.41
C ASN A 336 -26.43 -23.02 -5.67
N LEU A 337 -27.36 -23.87 -6.11
CA LEU A 337 -27.19 -24.73 -7.30
C LEU A 337 -26.89 -24.00 -8.61
N ALA A 338 -27.23 -22.71 -8.76
CA ALA A 338 -26.85 -21.94 -9.95
C ALA A 338 -25.33 -21.75 -10.06
N LYS A 339 -24.61 -21.78 -8.92
CA LYS A 339 -23.15 -21.67 -8.84
C LYS A 339 -22.44 -23.04 -9.00
N VAL A 340 -23.17 -24.16 -9.10
CA VAL A 340 -22.62 -25.53 -9.18
C VAL A 340 -22.65 -26.05 -10.62
N LYS A 341 -21.47 -26.32 -11.19
CA LYS A 341 -21.32 -26.87 -12.54
C LYS A 341 -21.61 -28.37 -12.56
N GLY A 342 -22.79 -28.76 -13.06
CA GLY A 342 -23.21 -30.16 -13.14
C GLY A 342 -22.46 -30.99 -14.18
N THR A 343 -21.92 -32.15 -13.79
CA THR A 343 -21.12 -33.04 -14.65
C THR A 343 -21.92 -34.18 -15.30
N GLY A 344 -23.14 -34.44 -14.85
CA GLY A 344 -24.00 -35.52 -15.38
C GLY A 344 -24.61 -35.23 -16.76
N ARG A 345 -25.18 -36.26 -17.40
CA ARG A 345 -25.80 -36.17 -18.74
C ARG A 345 -26.75 -34.98 -18.87
N LYS A 346 -26.54 -34.15 -19.91
CA LYS A 346 -27.20 -32.83 -20.12
C LYS A 346 -26.95 -31.85 -18.95
N ASN A 347 -25.69 -31.66 -18.57
CA ASN A 347 -25.23 -30.77 -17.49
C ASN A 347 -26.04 -30.95 -16.19
N ARG A 348 -26.34 -32.22 -15.85
CA ARG A 348 -27.09 -32.56 -14.65
C ARG A 348 -26.19 -32.39 -13.43
N ILE A 349 -26.65 -31.66 -12.43
CA ILE A 349 -25.96 -31.58 -11.13
C ILE A 349 -26.18 -32.89 -10.38
N LEU A 350 -25.08 -33.58 -10.09
CA LEU A 350 -25.01 -34.82 -9.33
C LEU A 350 -24.76 -34.54 -7.83
N LYS A 351 -24.65 -35.58 -7.00
CA LYS A 351 -24.35 -35.42 -5.57
C LYS A 351 -22.91 -34.95 -5.37
N GLU A 352 -22.03 -35.53 -6.18
CA GLU A 352 -20.59 -35.37 -6.21
C GLU A 352 -20.23 -33.92 -6.57
N ASP A 353 -20.96 -33.30 -7.50
CA ASP A 353 -20.75 -31.90 -7.92
C ASP A 353 -20.96 -30.92 -6.76
N VAL A 354 -22.01 -31.14 -5.93
CA VAL A 354 -22.28 -30.31 -4.75
C VAL A 354 -21.23 -30.55 -3.66
N GLN A 355 -20.84 -31.80 -3.42
CA GLN A 355 -19.81 -32.12 -2.43
C GLN A 355 -18.43 -31.58 -2.83
N ASN A 356 -18.08 -31.62 -4.10
CA ASN A 356 -16.84 -31.04 -4.63
C ASN A 356 -16.87 -29.51 -4.57
N PHE A 357 -18.00 -28.86 -4.87
CA PHE A 357 -18.15 -27.41 -4.71
C PHE A 357 -17.93 -26.96 -3.25
N VAL A 358 -18.45 -27.71 -2.27
CA VAL A 358 -18.21 -27.44 -0.83
C VAL A 358 -16.74 -27.64 -0.46
N LYS A 359 -16.11 -28.72 -0.92
CA LYS A 359 -14.66 -28.97 -0.70
C LYS A 359 -13.78 -27.89 -1.32
N ASP A 360 -14.08 -27.45 -2.54
CA ASP A 360 -13.37 -26.38 -3.23
C ASP A 360 -13.58 -25.00 -2.56
N ALA A 361 -14.73 -24.78 -1.92
CA ALA A 361 -15.00 -23.58 -1.14
C ALA A 361 -14.21 -23.58 0.18
N LEU A 362 -14.22 -24.71 0.91
CA LEU A 362 -13.39 -24.92 2.12
C LEU A 362 -11.90 -24.75 1.79
N LYS A 363 -11.40 -25.44 0.77
CA LYS A 363 -9.98 -25.36 0.37
C LYS A 363 -9.56 -23.95 -0.08
N ARG A 364 -10.47 -23.14 -0.64
CA ARG A 364 -10.22 -21.71 -0.96
C ARG A 364 -10.18 -20.82 0.29
N LEU A 365 -10.97 -21.15 1.32
CA LEU A 365 -10.96 -20.46 2.60
C LEU A 365 -9.67 -20.81 3.39
N GLU A 366 -9.35 -22.10 3.50
CA GLU A 366 -8.18 -22.65 4.19
C GLU A 366 -6.85 -22.20 3.56
N SER A 367 -6.77 -22.14 2.23
CA SER A 367 -5.58 -21.62 1.52
C SER A 367 -5.42 -20.10 1.60
N GLY A 368 -6.28 -19.40 2.35
CA GLY A 368 -6.23 -17.94 2.51
C GLY A 368 -6.50 -17.17 1.22
N ALA A 369 -7.02 -17.81 0.17
CA ALA A 369 -7.24 -17.16 -1.14
C ALA A 369 -8.37 -16.10 -1.12
N ALA A 370 -9.14 -16.03 -0.03
CA ALA A 370 -10.08 -14.94 0.29
C ALA A 370 -9.42 -13.76 1.04
N SER A 371 -8.22 -13.94 1.63
CA SER A 371 -7.38 -12.81 2.00
C SER A 371 -6.79 -12.24 0.71
N GLY A 372 -7.08 -10.96 0.44
CA GLY A 372 -6.66 -10.34 -0.79
C GLY A 372 -5.14 -10.37 -0.94
N LYS A 373 -4.67 -10.70 -2.15
CA LYS A 373 -3.46 -10.04 -2.66
C LYS A 373 -3.73 -8.53 -2.61
N GLY A 374 -2.68 -7.70 -2.53
CA GLY A 374 -2.79 -6.24 -2.43
C GLY A 374 -3.34 -5.54 -3.68
N ASP A 375 -4.15 -6.22 -4.51
CA ASP A 375 -4.81 -5.72 -5.71
C ASP A 375 -6.14 -5.00 -5.43
N GLY A 376 -6.57 -4.94 -4.16
CA GLY A 376 -7.77 -4.22 -3.74
C GLY A 376 -9.10 -4.93 -4.04
N SER A 377 -9.08 -6.11 -4.65
CA SER A 377 -10.29 -6.83 -5.07
C SER A 377 -11.25 -7.13 -3.90
N ALA A 378 -10.71 -7.39 -2.70
CA ALA A 378 -11.50 -7.60 -1.47
C ALA A 378 -12.23 -6.34 -0.96
N LEU A 379 -11.88 -5.15 -1.47
CA LEU A 379 -12.53 -3.87 -1.18
C LEU A 379 -13.37 -3.37 -2.37
N GLY A 380 -13.56 -4.18 -3.42
CA GLY A 380 -14.27 -3.78 -4.64
C GLY A 380 -13.51 -2.80 -5.53
N LEU A 381 -12.22 -2.55 -5.25
CA LEU A 381 -11.37 -1.67 -6.06
C LEU A 381 -11.00 -2.34 -7.39
N LEU A 382 -10.73 -1.54 -8.42
CA LEU A 382 -10.22 -2.04 -9.69
C LEU A 382 -8.82 -2.66 -9.49
N PRO A 383 -8.53 -3.82 -10.11
CA PRO A 383 -7.23 -4.46 -9.98
C PRO A 383 -6.13 -3.60 -10.59
N TRP A 384 -4.95 -3.59 -9.94
CA TRP A 384 -3.83 -2.73 -10.33
C TRP A 384 -3.45 -2.88 -11.83
N PRO A 385 -3.23 -1.77 -12.57
CA PRO A 385 -2.98 -1.81 -14.00
C PRO A 385 -1.72 -2.60 -14.34
N LYS A 386 -1.83 -3.47 -15.35
CA LYS A 386 -0.74 -4.31 -15.87
C LYS A 386 0.00 -3.59 -17.00
N VAL A 387 0.80 -2.60 -16.62
CA VAL A 387 1.66 -1.86 -17.57
C VAL A 387 2.84 -2.72 -17.99
N ASP A 388 3.10 -2.78 -19.29
CA ASP A 388 4.32 -3.35 -19.87
C ASP A 388 5.33 -2.22 -20.06
N PHE A 389 6.27 -2.10 -19.13
CA PHE A 389 7.25 -1.02 -19.10
C PHE A 389 8.24 -1.06 -20.28
N SER A 390 8.42 -2.22 -20.94
CA SER A 390 9.35 -2.36 -22.07
C SER A 390 8.94 -1.54 -23.30
N LYS A 391 7.69 -1.06 -23.34
CA LYS A 391 7.17 -0.17 -24.38
C LYS A 391 7.67 1.28 -24.26
N PHE A 392 8.24 1.65 -23.12
CA PHE A 392 8.67 3.02 -22.82
C PHE A 392 10.20 3.17 -22.72
N GLY A 393 10.97 2.08 -22.88
CA GLY A 393 12.43 2.08 -22.83
C GLY A 393 13.02 0.74 -22.44
N GLU A 394 14.35 0.70 -22.23
CA GLU A 394 15.02 -0.47 -21.65
C GLU A 394 14.62 -0.65 -20.16
N THR A 395 14.46 -1.90 -19.73
CA THR A 395 13.99 -2.23 -18.37
C THR A 395 14.80 -3.35 -17.73
N GLU A 396 15.20 -3.18 -16.46
CA GLU A 396 15.84 -4.22 -15.65
C GLU A 396 14.90 -4.73 -14.55
N VAL A 397 14.82 -6.06 -14.35
CA VAL A 397 13.95 -6.69 -13.34
C VAL A 397 14.78 -7.15 -12.13
N GLN A 398 14.84 -6.32 -11.09
CA GLN A 398 15.55 -6.64 -9.84
C GLN A 398 14.63 -7.34 -8.80
N PRO A 399 15.00 -8.53 -8.28
CA PRO A 399 14.19 -9.24 -7.30
C PRO A 399 14.29 -8.62 -5.89
N LEU A 400 13.13 -8.32 -5.28
CA LEU A 400 13.08 -7.81 -3.90
C LEU A 400 13.74 -8.76 -2.88
N SER A 401 14.54 -8.19 -1.97
CA SER A 401 15.21 -8.91 -0.88
C SER A 401 14.20 -9.56 0.08
N ARG A 402 14.62 -10.61 0.80
CA ARG A 402 13.78 -11.29 1.80
C ARG A 402 13.24 -10.33 2.87
N ILE A 403 14.06 -9.37 3.30
CA ILE A 403 13.65 -8.32 4.25
C ILE A 403 12.60 -7.40 3.62
N LYS A 404 12.83 -6.86 2.40
CA LYS A 404 11.83 -6.00 1.73
C LYS A 404 10.49 -6.72 1.51
N LYS A 405 10.49 -8.01 1.18
CA LYS A 405 9.27 -8.83 1.03
C LYS A 405 8.50 -8.99 2.35
N ILE A 406 9.19 -9.34 3.45
CA ILE A 406 8.55 -9.55 4.76
C ILE A 406 8.09 -8.22 5.37
N SER A 407 8.95 -7.20 5.37
CA SER A 407 8.63 -5.87 5.92
C SER A 407 7.52 -5.18 5.12
N GLY A 408 7.50 -5.33 3.79
CA GLY A 408 6.42 -4.79 2.94
C GLY A 408 5.05 -5.37 3.30
N ALA A 409 4.93 -6.69 3.46
CA ALA A 409 3.68 -7.32 3.87
C ALA A 409 3.24 -6.89 5.29
N ASN A 410 4.19 -6.81 6.24
CA ASN A 410 3.90 -6.35 7.61
C ASN A 410 3.46 -4.87 7.64
N LEU A 411 4.14 -3.98 6.91
CA LEU A 411 3.79 -2.55 6.84
C LEU A 411 2.46 -2.32 6.15
N HIS A 412 2.16 -3.05 5.07
CA HIS A 412 0.85 -2.96 4.41
C HIS A 412 -0.29 -3.42 5.32
N ARG A 413 -0.13 -4.56 6.03
CA ARG A 413 -1.11 -4.99 7.05
C ARG A 413 -1.29 -3.93 8.12
N ASN A 414 -0.21 -3.37 8.66
CA ASN A 414 -0.31 -2.34 9.71
C ASN A 414 -1.02 -1.07 9.19
N TRP A 415 -0.73 -0.62 7.96
CA TRP A 415 -1.38 0.52 7.33
C TRP A 415 -2.88 0.34 7.15
N VAL A 416 -3.33 -0.85 6.74
CA VAL A 416 -4.76 -1.17 6.51
C VAL A 416 -5.50 -1.46 7.82
N MET A 417 -4.85 -2.11 8.80
CA MET A 417 -5.51 -2.61 10.02
C MET A 417 -5.45 -1.67 11.23
N ILE A 418 -4.67 -0.58 11.16
CA ILE A 418 -4.55 0.43 12.22
C ILE A 418 -5.09 1.77 11.70
N PRO A 419 -6.16 2.33 12.30
CA PRO A 419 -6.58 3.71 12.07
C PRO A 419 -5.50 4.68 12.56
N HIS A 420 -4.59 5.08 11.67
CA HIS A 420 -3.48 5.96 11.98
C HIS A 420 -3.92 7.42 12.09
N VAL A 421 -3.46 8.10 13.14
CA VAL A 421 -3.35 9.58 13.17
C VAL A 421 -1.91 9.93 13.49
N THR A 422 -1.38 10.99 12.85
CA THR A 422 -0.07 11.57 13.16
C THR A 422 -0.25 12.97 13.72
N GLN A 423 0.37 13.25 14.87
CA GLN A 423 0.45 14.58 15.48
C GLN A 423 1.87 15.13 15.32
N TRP A 424 2.00 16.40 14.93
CA TRP A 424 3.29 17.09 14.82
C TRP A 424 3.49 18.11 15.94
N ASP A 425 4.75 18.30 16.33
CA ASP A 425 5.22 19.30 17.30
C ASP A 425 6.71 19.62 17.04
N ASN A 426 7.26 20.70 17.63
CA ASN A 426 8.68 21.04 17.55
C ASN A 426 9.25 21.23 18.97
N ALA A 427 10.32 20.50 19.28
CA ALA A 427 11.02 20.61 20.56
C ALA A 427 12.26 21.50 20.47
N ASP A 428 12.41 22.45 21.41
CA ASP A 428 13.59 23.30 21.49
C ASP A 428 14.75 22.55 22.17
N ILE A 429 15.57 21.89 21.36
CA ILE A 429 16.73 21.13 21.85
C ILE A 429 17.99 22.00 22.02
N THR A 430 17.90 23.34 22.05
CA THR A 430 19.08 24.23 22.16
C THR A 430 19.93 23.91 23.38
N ALA A 431 19.30 23.79 24.56
CA ALA A 431 19.99 23.45 25.80
C ALA A 431 20.49 21.99 25.82
N LEU A 432 19.71 21.06 25.24
CA LEU A 432 20.05 19.64 25.12
C LEU A 432 21.29 19.42 24.25
N GLU A 433 21.36 20.07 23.09
CA GLU A 433 22.50 19.95 22.17
C GLU A 433 23.75 20.67 22.72
N ALA A 434 23.60 21.78 23.45
CA ALA A 434 24.71 22.42 24.17
C ALA A 434 25.29 21.49 25.25
N PHE A 435 24.44 20.95 26.13
CA PHE A 435 24.84 19.97 27.15
C PHE A 435 25.48 18.72 26.53
N ARG A 436 24.88 18.18 25.45
CA ARG A 436 25.44 17.02 24.74
C ARG A 436 26.82 17.31 24.18
N LYS A 437 27.07 18.48 23.60
CA LYS A 437 28.39 18.90 23.12
C LYS A 437 29.40 18.99 24.27
N GLU A 438 29.02 19.58 25.39
CA GLU A 438 29.87 19.67 26.60
C GLU A 438 30.24 18.27 27.13
N GLN A 439 29.26 17.37 27.33
CA GLN A 439 29.54 16.03 27.86
C GLN A 439 30.41 15.20 26.90
N ASN A 440 30.23 15.33 25.58
CA ASN A 440 31.15 14.70 24.62
C ASN A 440 32.57 15.28 24.70
N ALA A 441 32.74 16.58 24.95
CA ALA A 441 34.04 17.21 25.15
C ALA A 441 34.69 16.87 26.51
N ILE A 442 33.92 16.33 27.46
CA ILE A 442 34.41 15.74 28.71
C ILE A 442 34.82 14.29 28.49
N GLU A 443 33.98 13.46 27.85
CA GLU A 443 34.32 12.05 27.54
C GLU A 443 35.53 11.92 26.60
N ALA A 444 35.67 12.82 25.63
CA ALA A 444 36.84 12.87 24.74
C ALA A 444 38.18 13.11 25.48
N LYS A 445 38.17 13.51 26.76
CA LYS A 445 39.36 13.66 27.62
C LYS A 445 39.65 12.44 28.49
N LYS A 446 38.80 11.41 28.44
CA LYS A 446 38.90 10.18 29.26
C LYS A 446 39.34 8.95 28.44
N ASP A 447 39.52 9.10 27.13
CA ASP A 447 39.80 8.02 26.17
C ASP A 447 38.83 6.81 26.25
N THR A 448 37.60 7.03 26.74
CA THR A 448 36.55 6.00 26.84
C THR A 448 36.01 5.56 25.47
N GLY A 449 36.30 6.32 24.41
CA GLY A 449 35.73 6.14 23.07
C GLY A 449 34.21 6.35 23.00
N MET A 450 33.58 6.77 24.09
CA MET A 450 32.12 6.89 24.19
C MET A 450 31.64 8.21 23.58
N LYS A 451 30.57 8.14 22.78
CA LYS A 451 29.98 9.31 22.11
C LYS A 451 28.48 9.35 22.35
N ILE A 452 28.02 10.40 23.05
CA ILE A 452 26.61 10.60 23.38
C ILE A 452 25.90 11.23 22.19
N THR A 453 24.89 10.55 21.65
CA THR A 453 24.04 11.01 20.54
C THR A 453 22.82 11.79 21.06
N PRO A 454 22.11 12.58 20.23
CA PRO A 454 20.81 13.15 20.62
C PRO A 454 19.79 12.05 20.93
N LEU A 455 19.84 10.92 20.20
CA LEU A 455 18.86 9.85 20.27
C LEU A 455 18.71 9.24 21.67
N VAL A 456 19.78 9.11 22.46
CA VAL A 456 19.66 8.58 23.84
C VAL A 456 18.87 9.50 24.78
N PHE A 457 18.84 10.81 24.54
CA PHE A 457 17.96 11.72 25.27
C PHE A 457 16.50 11.55 24.84
N ILE A 458 16.25 11.34 23.54
CA ILE A 458 14.91 11.04 23.00
C ILE A 458 14.41 9.69 23.55
N MET A 459 15.28 8.69 23.67
CA MET A 459 14.98 7.42 24.33
C MET A 459 14.58 7.60 25.81
N LYS A 460 15.30 8.44 26.58
CA LYS A 460 14.90 8.74 27.97
C LYS A 460 13.60 9.56 28.05
N ALA A 461 13.41 10.55 27.17
CA ALA A 461 12.20 11.37 27.13
C ALA A 461 10.95 10.54 26.76
N ALA A 462 11.07 9.68 25.74
CA ALA A 462 10.03 8.73 25.35
C ALA A 462 9.76 7.70 26.45
N ALA A 463 10.80 7.14 27.10
CA ALA A 463 10.62 6.23 28.21
C ALA A 463 9.84 6.87 29.38
N LYS A 464 10.16 8.11 29.75
CA LYS A 464 9.42 8.84 30.79
C LYS A 464 8.00 9.23 30.35
N ALA A 465 7.79 9.55 29.08
CA ALA A 465 6.44 9.77 28.54
C ALA A 465 5.59 8.49 28.60
N LEU A 466 6.16 7.31 28.31
CA LEU A 466 5.50 6.01 28.42
C LEU A 466 5.15 5.62 29.87
N GLU A 467 5.89 6.12 30.86
CA GLU A 467 5.55 5.98 32.28
C GLU A 467 4.43 6.94 32.71
N ALA A 468 4.41 8.16 32.16
CA ALA A 468 3.37 9.17 32.43
C ALA A 468 2.04 8.90 31.71
N PHE A 469 2.08 8.22 30.56
CA PHE A 469 0.92 7.89 29.71
C PHE A 469 0.89 6.37 29.40
N PRO A 470 0.41 5.52 30.34
CA PRO A 470 0.48 4.08 30.19
C PRO A 470 -0.29 3.50 29.00
N ALA A 471 -1.25 4.22 28.42
CA ALA A 471 -1.97 3.81 27.21
C ALA A 471 -1.02 3.68 26.00
N PHE A 472 -0.04 4.57 25.87
CA PHE A 472 1.03 4.45 24.86
C PHE A 472 1.96 3.26 25.13
N ASN A 473 2.07 2.81 26.38
CA ASN A 473 2.84 1.63 26.77
C ASN A 473 1.98 0.35 26.75
N SER A 474 1.21 0.14 25.69
CA SER A 474 0.25 -0.97 25.60
C SER A 474 0.32 -1.73 24.28
N SER A 475 -0.58 -2.71 24.15
CA SER A 475 -0.97 -3.41 22.93
C SER A 475 -2.46 -3.73 23.02
N LEU A 476 -3.16 -3.74 21.88
CA LEU A 476 -4.49 -4.35 21.78
C LEU A 476 -4.37 -5.86 22.04
N SER A 477 -5.38 -6.47 22.66
CA SER A 477 -5.58 -7.93 22.66
C SER A 477 -5.97 -8.44 21.27
N GLU A 478 -5.88 -9.76 21.06
CA GLU A 478 -6.16 -10.40 19.75
C GLU A 478 -7.64 -10.29 19.32
N ASP A 479 -8.55 -10.21 20.29
CA ASP A 479 -9.98 -9.92 20.12
C ASP A 479 -10.29 -8.41 19.91
N GLY A 480 -9.36 -7.53 20.24
CA GLY A 480 -9.54 -6.07 20.21
C GLY A 480 -10.34 -5.48 21.39
N GLU A 481 -10.80 -6.29 22.36
CA GLU A 481 -11.66 -5.84 23.46
C GLU A 481 -10.91 -5.33 24.69
N SER A 482 -9.58 -5.51 24.76
CA SER A 482 -8.76 -5.20 25.95
C SER A 482 -7.39 -4.60 25.63
N LEU A 483 -6.81 -3.92 26.64
CA LEU A 483 -5.47 -3.31 26.55
C LEU A 483 -4.46 -4.03 27.45
N ILE A 484 -3.42 -4.57 26.84
CA ILE A 484 -2.28 -5.20 27.51
C ILE A 484 -1.29 -4.11 27.95
N LEU A 485 -1.54 -3.50 29.13
CA LEU A 485 -0.69 -2.46 29.71
C LEU A 485 0.66 -3.02 30.19
N LYS A 486 1.72 -2.76 29.44
CA LYS A 486 3.08 -3.27 29.71
C LYS A 486 3.66 -2.59 30.96
N LYS A 487 4.39 -3.36 31.78
CA LYS A 487 5.04 -2.87 33.03
C LYS A 487 6.56 -2.73 32.92
N TYR A 488 7.12 -3.11 31.78
CA TYR A 488 8.46 -2.78 31.31
C TYR A 488 8.35 -1.62 30.31
N VAL A 489 9.49 -0.97 30.01
CA VAL A 489 9.56 0.11 29.00
C VAL A 489 10.69 -0.21 28.04
N ASN A 490 10.33 -0.86 26.92
CA ASN A 490 11.26 -1.30 25.89
C ASN A 490 11.02 -0.50 24.61
N ILE A 491 12.06 0.14 24.06
CA ILE A 491 11.92 1.04 22.91
C ILE A 491 12.58 0.41 21.68
N GLY A 492 11.80 0.22 20.61
CA GLY A 492 12.32 -0.10 19.29
C GLY A 492 13.03 1.11 18.67
N ILE A 493 14.19 0.92 18.06
CA ILE A 493 14.83 1.96 17.24
C ILE A 493 14.85 1.47 15.80
N ALA A 494 14.17 2.19 14.90
CA ALA A 494 14.22 1.87 13.48
C ALA A 494 15.59 2.26 12.91
N VAL A 495 16.36 1.27 12.45
CA VAL A 495 17.71 1.43 11.92
C VAL A 495 17.70 1.05 10.44
N ASP A 496 18.06 2.01 9.58
CA ASP A 496 18.32 1.73 8.18
C ASP A 496 19.64 0.94 8.00
N THR A 497 19.64 -0.02 7.07
CA THR A 497 20.79 -0.84 6.74
C THR A 497 20.79 -1.19 5.24
N PRO A 498 21.95 -1.52 4.64
CA PRO A 498 22.01 -1.90 3.22
C PRO A 498 21.10 -3.08 2.81
N ASN A 499 20.67 -3.91 3.77
CA ASN A 499 19.78 -5.05 3.52
C ASN A 499 18.29 -4.70 3.64
N GLY A 500 17.96 -3.51 4.19
CA GLY A 500 16.63 -3.03 4.51
C GLY A 500 16.50 -2.55 5.97
N LEU A 501 15.32 -1.99 6.28
CA LEU A 501 14.97 -1.50 7.61
C LEU A 501 14.87 -2.65 8.64
N VAL A 502 15.48 -2.47 9.81
CA VAL A 502 15.35 -3.37 10.98
C VAL A 502 15.06 -2.57 12.24
N VAL A 503 14.34 -3.15 13.21
CA VAL A 503 13.94 -2.47 14.45
C VAL A 503 14.43 -3.27 15.67
N PRO A 504 15.70 -3.12 16.08
CA PRO A 504 16.17 -3.63 17.37
C PRO A 504 15.49 -2.93 18.56
N VAL A 505 15.23 -3.68 19.62
CA VAL A 505 14.48 -3.27 20.82
C VAL A 505 15.41 -3.16 22.02
N PHE A 506 15.52 -1.95 22.56
CA PHE A 506 16.29 -1.62 23.76
C PHE A 506 15.42 -1.90 24.99
N LYS A 507 15.91 -2.73 25.92
CA LYS A 507 15.13 -3.22 27.05
C LYS A 507 15.32 -2.34 28.28
N ASP A 508 14.25 -2.11 29.04
CA ASP A 508 14.24 -1.35 30.31
C ASP A 508 14.84 0.08 30.24
N VAL A 509 14.50 0.82 29.18
CA VAL A 509 15.06 2.16 28.88
C VAL A 509 14.77 3.19 29.99
N ASN A 510 13.68 3.02 30.74
CA ASN A 510 13.37 3.82 31.92
C ASN A 510 14.40 3.63 33.05
N LYS A 511 14.88 2.39 33.29
CA LYS A 511 15.85 2.05 34.35
C LYS A 511 17.29 2.44 34.00
N LYS A 512 17.65 2.44 32.71
CA LYS A 512 19.02 2.64 32.22
C LYS A 512 19.54 4.07 32.23
N GLY A 513 20.86 4.23 32.36
CA GLY A 513 21.55 5.53 32.31
C GLY A 513 21.89 6.02 30.89
N ILE A 514 22.17 7.31 30.71
CA ILE A 514 22.54 7.89 29.40
C ILE A 514 23.81 7.25 28.82
N TYR A 515 24.84 7.03 29.66
CA TYR A 515 26.08 6.37 29.25
C TYR A 515 25.87 4.90 28.85
N GLU A 516 25.04 4.18 29.61
CA GLU A 516 24.69 2.77 29.35
C GLU A 516 23.94 2.64 28.01
N LEU A 517 22.89 3.45 27.81
CA LEU A 517 22.16 3.51 26.53
C LEU A 517 23.06 3.94 25.37
N SER A 518 24.06 4.81 25.60
CA SER A 518 25.03 5.21 24.57
C SER A 518 25.93 4.04 24.15
N ALA A 519 26.37 3.20 25.10
CA ALA A 519 27.16 2.00 24.81
C ALA A 519 26.31 0.94 24.09
N GLU A 520 25.11 0.64 24.63
CA GLU A 520 24.17 -0.32 24.05
C GLU A 520 23.78 0.09 22.62
N LEU A 521 23.46 1.37 22.38
CA LEU A 521 23.13 1.91 21.06
C LEU A 521 24.30 1.76 20.08
N ALA A 522 25.54 1.99 20.54
CA ALA A 522 26.73 1.85 19.70
C ALA A 522 27.02 0.39 19.33
N GLU A 523 26.73 -0.59 20.20
CA GLU A 523 26.85 -2.02 19.88
C GLU A 523 25.72 -2.51 18.98
N VAL A 524 24.46 -2.25 19.36
CA VAL A 524 23.27 -2.68 18.62
C VAL A 524 23.27 -2.11 17.21
N SER A 525 23.69 -0.85 17.02
CA SER A 525 23.84 -0.24 15.69
C SER A 525 24.92 -0.93 14.84
N LYS A 526 25.98 -1.48 15.44
CA LYS A 526 27.00 -2.27 14.74
C LYS A 526 26.43 -3.65 14.36
N LYS A 527 25.71 -4.31 15.27
CA LYS A 527 25.03 -5.61 15.01
C LYS A 527 24.00 -5.48 13.88
N ALA A 528 23.18 -4.42 13.89
CA ALA A 528 22.20 -4.10 12.86
C ALA A 528 22.84 -3.97 11.47
N ARG A 529 23.80 -3.04 11.31
CA ARG A 529 24.49 -2.81 10.03
C ARG A 529 25.33 -4.00 9.56
N ALA A 530 25.75 -4.89 10.46
CA ALA A 530 26.42 -6.15 10.12
C ALA A 530 25.47 -7.32 9.78
N GLY A 531 24.13 -7.13 9.87
CA GLY A 531 23.15 -8.20 9.66
C GLY A 531 23.13 -9.26 10.76
N LYS A 532 23.59 -8.93 11.98
CA LYS A 532 23.78 -9.87 13.11
C LYS A 532 22.80 -9.66 14.27
N LEU A 533 21.60 -9.15 13.98
CA LEU A 533 20.50 -9.14 14.95
C LEU A 533 19.80 -10.51 14.96
N THR A 534 19.43 -10.97 16.15
CA THR A 534 18.59 -12.16 16.34
C THR A 534 17.11 -11.75 16.42
N ALA A 535 16.19 -12.71 16.33
CA ALA A 535 14.76 -12.44 16.57
C ALA A 535 14.51 -11.87 17.98
N ALA A 536 15.25 -12.32 18.99
CA ALA A 536 15.15 -11.87 20.38
C ALA A 536 15.67 -10.43 20.62
N ASP A 537 16.44 -9.88 19.68
CA ASP A 537 16.85 -8.48 19.65
C ASP A 537 15.76 -7.56 19.06
N MET A 538 14.73 -8.10 18.39
CA MET A 538 13.67 -7.33 17.70
C MET A 538 12.26 -7.56 18.28
N GLN A 539 12.18 -8.11 19.50
CA GLN A 539 10.93 -8.54 20.15
C GLN A 539 10.72 -7.87 21.51
N GLY A 540 9.45 -7.82 21.94
CA GLY A 540 9.05 -7.24 23.22
C GLY A 540 9.02 -5.71 23.24
N GLY A 541 8.87 -5.08 22.06
CA GLY A 541 8.73 -3.63 21.92
C GLY A 541 7.45 -3.07 22.55
N CYS A 542 7.57 -1.85 23.08
CA CYS A 542 6.45 -1.08 23.61
C CYS A 542 6.05 0.04 22.67
N PHE A 543 7.05 0.68 22.06
CA PHE A 543 6.97 1.91 21.29
C PHE A 543 8.24 2.03 20.44
N THR A 544 8.13 2.48 19.19
CA THR A 544 9.28 2.65 18.29
C THR A 544 9.68 4.12 18.14
N ILE A 545 10.97 4.40 17.96
CA ILE A 545 11.48 5.68 17.47
C ILE A 545 12.09 5.45 16.08
N SER A 546 11.61 6.19 15.08
CA SER A 546 12.21 6.27 13.75
C SER A 546 12.91 7.61 13.58
N SER A 547 14.20 7.60 13.23
CA SER A 547 15.05 8.80 13.24
C SER A 547 15.65 9.06 11.86
N LEU A 548 15.04 9.97 11.10
CA LEU A 548 15.50 10.41 9.78
C LEU A 548 16.40 11.65 9.84
N GLY A 549 16.60 12.25 11.01
CA GLY A 549 17.39 13.48 11.18
C GLY A 549 18.87 13.41 10.80
N GLY A 550 19.42 12.22 10.51
CA GLY A 550 20.74 12.04 9.90
C GLY A 550 20.73 12.07 8.36
N ILE A 551 19.56 12.09 7.73
CA ILE A 551 19.32 12.11 6.29
C ILE A 551 18.73 13.46 5.87
N GLY A 552 17.58 13.84 6.46
CA GLY A 552 16.87 15.07 6.09
C GLY A 552 15.40 15.07 6.48
N GLY A 553 14.60 15.85 5.75
CA GLY A 553 13.16 16.02 5.97
C GLY A 553 12.80 16.98 7.11
N THR A 554 11.65 17.64 6.96
CA THR A 554 11.03 18.51 7.97
C THR A 554 10.03 17.75 8.82
N ALA A 555 9.18 16.91 8.23
CA ALA A 555 8.24 16.03 8.90
C ALA A 555 8.04 14.75 8.07
N PHE A 556 7.52 13.68 8.69
CA PHE A 556 7.07 12.47 8.00
C PHE A 556 6.02 11.72 8.81
N THR A 557 5.28 10.80 8.20
CA THR A 557 4.24 9.98 8.83
C THR A 557 4.73 8.55 9.05
N PRO A 558 5.38 8.24 10.19
CA PRO A 558 5.81 6.87 10.47
C PRO A 558 4.62 5.92 10.62
N ILE A 559 4.72 4.71 10.09
CA ILE A 559 3.71 3.64 10.25
C ILE A 559 3.98 2.92 11.58
N VAL A 560 2.94 2.76 12.41
CA VAL A 560 2.97 2.07 13.70
C VAL A 560 3.35 0.60 13.51
N ASN A 561 4.23 0.10 14.38
CA ASN A 561 4.73 -1.28 14.32
C ASN A 561 3.92 -2.21 15.24
N ALA A 562 2.81 -2.75 14.73
CA ALA A 562 1.99 -3.72 15.48
C ALA A 562 2.84 -4.85 16.11
N PRO A 563 2.63 -5.20 17.39
CA PRO A 563 1.49 -4.83 18.24
C PRO A 563 1.69 -3.55 19.08
N GLU A 564 2.70 -2.71 18.81
CA GLU A 564 2.81 -1.39 19.45
C GLU A 564 1.66 -0.47 19.01
N VAL A 565 1.29 0.50 19.84
CA VAL A 565 0.18 1.44 19.59
C VAL A 565 0.64 2.85 19.19
N GLY A 566 1.97 3.08 19.12
CA GLY A 566 2.54 4.37 18.74
C GLY A 566 4.00 4.30 18.29
N ILE A 567 4.40 5.28 17.49
CA ILE A 567 5.75 5.43 16.95
C ILE A 567 6.12 6.93 16.83
N LEU A 568 7.33 7.29 17.26
CA LEU A 568 7.86 8.65 17.16
C LEU A 568 8.78 8.80 15.95
N GLY A 569 8.39 9.61 14.98
CA GLY A 569 9.26 10.11 13.93
C GLY A 569 10.07 11.32 14.40
N VAL A 570 11.36 11.32 14.09
CA VAL A 570 12.31 12.39 14.44
C VAL A 570 13.01 12.88 13.16
N SER A 571 12.76 14.14 12.80
CA SER A 571 13.30 14.79 11.60
C SER A 571 14.67 15.45 11.84
N LYS A 572 15.21 16.13 10.82
CA LYS A 572 16.42 16.96 10.94
C LYS A 572 16.15 18.17 11.85
N SER A 573 17.05 18.43 12.81
CA SER A 573 16.98 19.64 13.63
C SER A 573 17.53 20.87 12.89
N GLU A 574 16.93 22.03 13.15
CA GLU A 574 17.14 23.25 12.38
C GLU A 574 17.09 24.51 13.27
N MET A 575 17.90 25.52 12.94
CA MET A 575 17.84 26.82 13.62
C MET A 575 16.64 27.61 13.10
N LYS A 576 15.70 27.97 13.97
CA LYS A 576 14.51 28.77 13.62
C LYS A 576 14.37 29.99 14.52
N PRO A 577 13.94 31.15 14.00
CA PRO A 577 13.54 32.28 14.82
C PRO A 577 12.23 31.93 15.53
N VAL A 578 12.24 31.94 16.86
CA VAL A 578 11.07 31.66 17.71
C VAL A 578 10.77 32.89 18.56
N TRP A 579 9.53 33.36 18.51
CA TRP A 579 9.08 34.49 19.31
C TRP A 579 8.96 34.11 20.78
N ASN A 580 9.78 34.72 21.64
CA ASN A 580 9.79 34.44 23.09
C ASN A 580 8.69 35.19 23.88
N GLY A 581 7.85 35.97 23.20
CA GLY A 581 6.89 36.91 23.79
C GLY A 581 7.32 38.39 23.76
N LYS A 582 8.57 38.68 23.38
CA LYS A 582 9.16 40.04 23.33
C LYS A 582 10.08 40.27 22.13
N GLU A 583 10.82 39.24 21.72
CA GLU A 583 11.78 39.27 20.62
C GLU A 583 11.87 37.89 19.95
N PHE A 584 12.48 37.82 18.76
CA PHE A 584 12.78 36.56 18.08
C PHE A 584 14.15 36.04 18.51
N GLU A 585 14.17 34.85 19.11
CA GLU A 585 15.41 34.14 19.45
C GLU A 585 15.68 33.00 18.46
N ALA A 586 16.93 32.81 18.06
CA ALA A 586 17.33 31.63 17.30
C ALA A 586 17.34 30.39 18.21
N ARG A 587 16.37 29.48 18.03
CA ARG A 587 16.24 28.23 18.79
C ARG A 587 16.38 27.01 17.88
N LEU A 588 17.07 25.98 18.36
CA LEU A 588 17.34 24.74 17.62
C LEU A 588 16.13 23.82 17.75
N GLN A 589 15.22 23.90 16.78
CA GLN A 589 13.98 23.14 16.75
C GLN A 589 14.24 21.74 16.20
N LEU A 590 13.75 20.73 16.92
CA LEU A 590 13.69 19.34 16.49
C LEU A 590 12.22 19.01 16.15
N PRO A 591 11.86 18.83 14.87
CA PRO A 591 10.51 18.44 14.50
C PRO A 591 10.24 16.98 14.89
N LEU A 592 9.09 16.76 15.49
CA LEU A 592 8.61 15.48 16.00
C LEU A 592 7.29 15.11 15.31
N SER A 593 7.13 13.83 14.97
CA SER A 593 5.95 13.29 14.27
C SER A 593 5.46 12.03 14.99
N LEU A 594 4.49 12.16 15.90
CA LEU A 594 3.96 11.05 16.69
C LEU A 594 2.78 10.41 15.95
N SER A 595 2.96 9.20 15.39
CA SER A 595 1.85 8.40 14.89
C SER A 595 1.33 7.44 15.96
N TYR A 596 0.01 7.22 16.00
CA TYR A 596 -0.64 6.32 16.96
C TYR A 596 -1.88 5.62 16.39
N ASP A 597 -2.26 4.52 17.03
CA ASP A 597 -3.50 3.79 16.79
C ASP A 597 -4.68 4.52 17.46
N HIS A 598 -5.54 5.12 16.65
CA HIS A 598 -6.65 5.94 17.15
C HIS A 598 -7.77 5.11 17.83
N ARG A 599 -7.70 3.77 17.80
CA ARG A 599 -8.57 2.91 18.63
C ARG A 599 -8.18 2.88 20.11
N VAL A 600 -6.92 3.22 20.41
CA VAL A 600 -6.34 3.18 21.77
C VAL A 600 -6.11 4.58 22.32
N ILE A 601 -5.59 5.47 21.48
CA ILE A 601 -5.18 6.82 21.84
C ILE A 601 -6.13 7.83 21.19
N ASP A 602 -6.72 8.73 21.97
CA ASP A 602 -7.48 9.86 21.43
C ASP A 602 -6.57 11.05 21.05
N GLY A 603 -7.07 11.96 20.20
CA GLY A 603 -6.28 13.10 19.72
C GLY A 603 -5.81 14.06 20.82
N ALA A 604 -6.54 14.15 21.94
CA ALA A 604 -6.14 14.95 23.09
C ALA A 604 -5.09 14.23 23.96
N GLU A 605 -5.14 12.90 24.09
CA GLU A 605 -4.05 12.14 24.71
C GLU A 605 -2.78 12.18 23.84
N GLY A 606 -2.91 12.03 22.50
CA GLY A 606 -1.79 12.18 21.57
C GLY A 606 -1.13 13.57 21.64
N ALA A 607 -1.92 14.63 21.70
CA ALA A 607 -1.42 15.99 21.93
C ALA A 607 -0.73 16.14 23.30
N ARG A 608 -1.32 15.62 24.38
CA ARG A 608 -0.72 15.67 25.73
C ARG A 608 0.61 14.90 25.79
N PHE A 609 0.70 13.74 25.13
CA PHE A 609 1.92 12.93 25.08
C PHE A 609 3.04 13.68 24.36
N ILE A 610 2.79 14.20 23.14
CA ILE A 610 3.85 14.87 22.38
C ILE A 610 4.31 16.16 23.07
N THR A 611 3.39 16.97 23.64
CA THR A 611 3.75 18.17 24.41
C THR A 611 4.49 17.84 25.71
N TYR A 612 4.19 16.73 26.39
CA TYR A 612 4.96 16.27 27.55
C TYR A 612 6.38 15.85 27.14
N LEU A 613 6.50 15.05 26.08
CA LEU A 613 7.79 14.59 25.53
C LEU A 613 8.65 15.76 25.05
N ASN A 614 8.04 16.73 24.36
CA ASN A 614 8.65 18.01 23.99
C ASN A 614 9.17 18.74 25.24
N GLY A 615 8.33 18.90 26.27
CA GLY A 615 8.74 19.52 27.53
C GLY A 615 9.93 18.82 28.20
N CYS A 616 10.02 17.49 28.10
CA CYS A 616 11.15 16.70 28.60
C CYS A 616 12.44 16.79 27.75
N LEU A 617 12.33 17.09 26.46
CA LEU A 617 13.48 17.38 25.60
C LEU A 617 13.97 18.82 25.75
N SER A 618 13.04 19.77 25.87
CA SER A 618 13.33 21.20 26.00
C SER A 618 13.89 21.57 27.39
N ASP A 619 13.59 20.78 28.43
CA ASP A 619 14.24 20.91 29.75
C ASP A 619 14.74 19.55 30.27
N ILE A 620 16.02 19.28 30.01
CA ILE A 620 16.75 18.05 30.42
C ILE A 620 16.58 17.74 31.92
N ARG A 621 16.37 18.75 32.78
CA ARG A 621 16.19 18.55 34.23
C ARG A 621 14.95 17.71 34.53
N ARG A 622 13.93 17.77 33.66
CA ARG A 622 12.73 16.92 33.75
C ARG A 622 12.99 15.43 33.47
N LEU A 623 14.16 15.06 32.94
CA LEU A 623 14.61 13.66 32.79
C LEU A 623 15.25 13.10 34.08
N VAL A 624 15.47 13.94 35.10
CA VAL A 624 16.10 13.58 36.39
C VAL A 624 15.11 13.68 37.57
N LEU A 625 14.09 14.54 37.42
CA LEU A 625 12.83 14.48 38.19
C LEU A 625 11.97 13.28 37.77
#